data_AF-A0A7K4JY31-F1
#
_entry.id   AF-A0A7K4JY31-F1
#
_cell.length_a   1.000
_cell.length_b   1.000
_cell.length_c   1.000
_cell.angle_alpha   90.00
_cell.angle_beta   90.00
_cell.angle_gamma   90.00
#
_symmetry.space_group_name_H-M   'P 1'
#
loop_
_entity.id
_entity.type
_entity.pdbx_description
1 polymer ?
#
loop_
_entity_poly.entity_id
_entity_poly.type
_entity_poly.pdbx_seq_one_letter_code
_entity_poly.pdbx_strand_id
1 'polypeptide(L)'
;MGVTHVLNAAHGTAYSQGGHDFYGATIDYYGVRAYDRPDFDISQFFFSASEFIHKALNTPGGMKFVCAVSERVWERNRMPHGRACPEPRGAYETPALADLQRLVWFRGGSENHVDQVWPNVYLGDAWAARNKTALQSLNITHILNAADGPYSINTGAKYYNDLQIEYYGIEAFDDPSFDLSIFFYDAANFIGKALNTSRGKVFVHCAMGVSRSASLVLAFLMIHENMTLVDALKTVGSHRDICPNSGFLSQLRDLDIKLNEERKGPQESVSRAS
;
A
#
# COMPACT_ATOMS: atom_id res chain seq x y z
N MET A 1 -26.15 11.66 4.27
CA MET A 1 -25.44 10.38 4.09
C MET A 1 -26.35 9.15 4.19
N GLY A 2 -27.65 9.24 4.55
CA GLY A 2 -28.57 8.09 4.47
C GLY A 2 -28.24 6.91 5.40
N VAL A 3 -27.26 7.09 6.28
CA VAL A 3 -26.82 6.10 7.26
C VAL A 3 -27.84 6.07 8.38
N THR A 4 -28.43 4.89 8.60
CA THR A 4 -29.42 4.64 9.66
C THR A 4 -28.85 3.83 10.82
N HIS A 5 -27.72 3.13 10.60
CA HIS A 5 -27.09 2.24 11.57
C HIS A 5 -25.58 2.44 11.59
N VAL A 6 -24.98 2.45 12.78
CA VAL A 6 -23.53 2.53 12.96
C VAL A 6 -23.06 1.44 13.91
N LEU A 7 -22.19 0.55 13.41
CA LEU A 7 -21.46 -0.41 14.24
C LEU A 7 -20.04 0.11 14.45
N ASN A 8 -19.65 0.33 15.71
CA ASN A 8 -18.29 0.71 16.08
C ASN A 8 -17.59 -0.49 16.72
N ALA A 9 -16.61 -1.07 15.99
CA ALA A 9 -15.87 -2.25 16.44
C ALA A 9 -14.86 -1.96 17.57
N ALA A 10 -14.62 -0.70 17.93
CA ALA A 10 -13.62 -0.26 18.91
C ALA A 10 -14.23 0.70 19.97
N HIS A 11 -15.53 0.56 20.27
CA HIS A 11 -16.24 1.41 21.22
C HIS A 11 -15.66 1.30 22.64
N GLY A 12 -15.53 2.43 23.32
CA GLY A 12 -15.00 2.48 24.70
C GLY A 12 -13.47 2.38 24.80
N THR A 13 -12.75 2.42 23.67
CA THR A 13 -11.30 2.60 23.65
C THR A 13 -10.92 4.09 23.82
N ALA A 14 -9.63 4.37 24.06
CA ALA A 14 -9.11 5.73 24.21
C ALA A 14 -9.44 6.66 23.02
N TYR A 15 -9.69 6.08 21.84
CA TYR A 15 -9.92 6.79 20.59
C TYR A 15 -11.37 6.75 20.12
N SER A 16 -12.29 6.13 20.87
CA SER A 16 -13.69 5.94 20.46
C SER A 16 -14.63 5.88 21.66
N GLN A 17 -14.82 7.03 22.33
CA GLN A 17 -15.68 7.15 23.51
C GLN A 17 -17.13 7.59 23.20
N GLY A 18 -17.44 7.87 21.93
CA GLY A 18 -18.79 8.28 21.51
C GLY A 18 -19.82 7.18 21.77
N GLY A 19 -20.83 7.49 22.59
CA GLY A 19 -21.99 6.63 22.85
C GLY A 19 -23.13 6.84 21.85
N HIS A 20 -24.27 6.20 22.13
CA HIS A 20 -25.49 6.28 21.31
C HIS A 20 -25.91 7.72 20.98
N ASP A 21 -25.68 8.67 21.89
CA ASP A 21 -26.09 10.06 21.74
C ASP A 21 -25.23 10.85 20.74
N PHE A 22 -24.07 10.34 20.34
CA PHE A 22 -23.14 11.03 19.44
C PHE A 22 -23.71 11.16 18.01
N TYR A 23 -24.48 10.17 17.56
CA TYR A 23 -25.03 10.13 16.20
C TYR A 23 -26.46 10.69 16.10
N GLY A 24 -27.05 11.08 17.24
CA GLY A 24 -28.42 11.58 17.32
C GLY A 24 -29.48 10.48 17.30
N ALA A 25 -30.72 10.82 17.70
CA ALA A 25 -31.82 9.87 17.93
C ALA A 25 -32.33 9.11 16.68
N THR A 26 -31.85 9.45 15.50
CA THR A 26 -32.26 8.84 14.22
C THR A 26 -31.28 7.78 13.73
N ILE A 27 -30.20 7.52 14.46
CA ILE A 27 -29.18 6.53 14.10
C ILE A 27 -29.14 5.45 15.18
N ASP A 28 -29.42 4.21 14.78
CA ASP A 28 -29.23 3.05 15.64
C ASP A 28 -27.73 2.78 15.78
N TYR A 29 -27.23 2.66 17.01
CA TYR A 29 -25.81 2.50 17.30
C TYR A 29 -25.52 1.20 18.04
N TYR A 30 -24.49 0.47 17.60
CA TYR A 30 -23.95 -0.69 18.31
C TYR A 30 -22.44 -0.56 18.50
N GLY A 31 -22.02 -0.47 19.76
CA GLY A 31 -20.62 -0.37 20.15
C GLY A 31 -20.09 -1.70 20.66
N VAL A 32 -19.06 -2.23 19.99
CA VAL A 32 -18.29 -3.40 20.45
C VAL A 32 -17.08 -2.89 21.24
N ARG A 33 -16.96 -3.34 22.50
CA ARG A 33 -15.80 -3.05 23.35
C ARG A 33 -14.62 -3.97 23.03
N ALA A 34 -14.15 -3.93 21.78
CA ALA A 34 -12.97 -4.71 21.40
C ALA A 34 -11.67 -3.98 21.71
N TYR A 35 -10.64 -4.77 21.99
CA TYR A 35 -9.29 -4.31 22.22
C TYR A 35 -8.32 -5.02 21.27
N ASP A 36 -7.38 -4.27 20.70
CA ASP A 36 -6.31 -4.80 19.85
C ASP A 36 -5.21 -5.44 20.69
N ARG A 37 -5.57 -6.47 21.48
CA ARG A 37 -4.63 -7.27 22.26
C ARG A 37 -4.71 -8.76 21.88
N PRO A 38 -3.60 -9.50 21.90
CA PRO A 38 -3.58 -10.91 21.47
C PRO A 38 -4.46 -11.84 22.32
N ASP A 39 -4.75 -11.46 23.56
CA ASP A 39 -5.56 -12.19 24.53
C ASP A 39 -7.06 -11.87 24.45
N PHE A 40 -7.44 -10.89 23.61
CA PHE A 40 -8.83 -10.50 23.47
C PHE A 40 -9.59 -11.39 22.48
N ASP A 41 -10.61 -12.08 22.98
CA ASP A 41 -11.49 -12.91 22.17
C ASP A 41 -12.64 -12.11 21.57
N ILE A 42 -12.44 -11.65 20.33
CA ILE A 42 -13.46 -10.89 19.58
C ILE A 42 -14.65 -11.75 19.14
N SER A 43 -14.52 -13.09 19.14
CA SER A 43 -15.57 -13.99 18.64
C SER A 43 -16.87 -13.88 19.44
N GLN A 44 -16.78 -13.47 20.70
CA GLN A 44 -17.90 -13.22 21.60
C GLN A 44 -18.89 -12.16 21.07
N PHE A 45 -18.44 -11.29 20.16
CA PHE A 45 -19.26 -10.23 19.58
C PHE A 45 -19.80 -10.57 18.19
N PHE A 46 -19.42 -11.71 17.60
CA PHE A 46 -19.81 -12.05 16.23
C PHE A 46 -21.32 -12.20 16.08
N PHE A 47 -21.98 -12.88 17.02
CA PHE A 47 -23.42 -13.10 16.95
C PHE A 47 -24.19 -11.77 17.09
N SER A 48 -23.87 -10.97 18.11
CA SER A 48 -24.54 -9.70 18.36
C SER A 48 -24.26 -8.64 17.27
N ALA A 49 -23.04 -8.60 16.74
CA ALA A 49 -22.70 -7.77 15.59
C ALA A 49 -23.47 -8.21 14.34
N SER A 50 -23.55 -9.52 14.09
CA SER A 50 -24.30 -10.09 12.96
C SER A 50 -25.79 -9.74 13.04
N GLU A 51 -26.41 -9.90 14.21
CA GLU A 51 -27.81 -9.51 14.42
C GLU A 51 -28.05 -8.01 14.14
N PHE A 52 -27.14 -7.15 14.61
CA PHE A 52 -27.23 -5.71 14.35
C PHE A 52 -27.09 -5.38 12.86
N ILE A 53 -26.14 -6.00 12.16
CA ILE A 53 -25.96 -5.85 10.72
C ILE A 53 -27.20 -6.37 9.98
N HIS A 54 -27.75 -7.50 10.39
CA HIS A 54 -28.94 -8.09 9.78
C HIS A 54 -30.17 -7.18 9.94
N LYS A 55 -30.36 -6.58 11.12
CA LYS A 55 -31.40 -5.56 11.35
C LYS A 55 -31.21 -4.35 10.44
N ALA A 56 -29.97 -3.85 10.33
CA ALA A 56 -29.64 -2.70 9.47
C ALA A 56 -29.98 -2.97 7.99
N LEU A 57 -29.64 -4.17 7.50
CA LEU A 57 -29.88 -4.58 6.11
C LEU A 57 -31.37 -4.74 5.76
N ASN A 58 -32.21 -5.05 6.76
CA ASN A 58 -33.65 -5.26 6.58
C ASN A 58 -34.50 -4.01 6.89
N THR A 59 -33.87 -2.87 7.22
CA THR A 59 -34.59 -1.62 7.49
C THR A 59 -34.93 -0.90 6.18
N PRO A 60 -36.23 -0.66 5.86
CA PRO A 60 -36.63 0.01 4.63
C PRO A 60 -36.06 1.43 4.54
N GLY A 61 -35.37 1.75 3.43
CA GLY A 61 -34.80 3.08 3.17
C GLY A 61 -33.40 3.33 3.74
N GLY A 62 -32.75 2.34 4.38
CA GLY A 62 -31.36 2.47 4.85
C GLY A 62 -30.33 2.30 3.71
N MET A 63 -29.45 3.28 3.52
CA MET A 63 -28.24 3.08 2.70
C MET A 63 -27.23 2.22 3.47
N LYS A 64 -26.64 1.26 2.78
CA LYS A 64 -25.79 0.20 3.34
C LYS A 64 -24.36 0.70 3.53
N PHE A 65 -23.93 0.91 4.77
CA PHE A 65 -22.52 1.10 5.14
C PHE A 65 -22.18 0.17 6.31
N VAL A 66 -21.21 -0.71 6.12
CA VAL A 66 -20.56 -1.48 7.18
C VAL A 66 -19.11 -1.02 7.22
N CYS A 67 -18.62 -0.74 8.42
CA CYS A 67 -17.33 -0.12 8.77
C CYS A 67 -17.28 1.41 8.58
N ALA A 68 -17.50 2.13 9.68
CA ALA A 68 -17.06 3.52 9.82
C ALA A 68 -15.88 3.54 10.79
N VAL A 69 -14.66 3.39 10.29
CA VAL A 69 -13.52 4.02 10.95
C VAL A 69 -13.66 5.51 10.62
N SER A 70 -13.86 6.34 11.65
CA SER A 70 -14.14 7.77 11.51
C SER A 70 -13.14 8.48 10.57
N GLU A 71 -13.61 8.91 9.41
CA GLU A 71 -12.87 9.74 8.45
C GLU A 71 -12.71 11.22 8.87
N ARG A 72 -12.91 11.59 10.14
CA ARG A 72 -12.87 13.01 10.54
C ARG A 72 -11.93 13.31 11.69
N VAL A 73 -10.63 13.13 11.48
CA VAL A 73 -9.58 13.99 12.06
C VAL A 73 -8.36 14.04 11.12
N TRP A 74 -8.48 14.62 9.92
CA TRP A 74 -7.29 15.14 9.20
C TRP A 74 -7.60 16.29 8.22
N GLU A 75 -8.53 17.17 8.57
CA GLU A 75 -8.80 18.40 7.78
C GLU A 75 -8.10 19.65 8.31
N ARG A 76 -7.13 19.50 9.20
CA ARG A 76 -6.20 20.58 9.58
C ARG A 76 -4.76 20.13 9.34
N ASN A 77 -4.32 20.23 8.10
CA ASN A 77 -3.00 20.74 7.69
C ASN A 77 -2.82 20.55 6.18
N ARG A 78 -3.50 21.40 5.39
CA ARG A 78 -2.93 21.79 4.09
C ARG A 78 -1.69 22.63 4.39
N MET A 79 -0.52 22.01 4.29
CA MET A 79 0.73 22.78 4.26
C MET A 79 0.92 23.33 2.86
N PRO A 80 1.15 24.65 2.69
CA PRO A 80 1.51 25.22 1.41
C PRO A 80 2.92 24.76 1.01
N HIS A 81 3.14 24.61 -0.29
CA HIS A 81 4.45 24.33 -0.87
C HIS A 81 5.49 25.36 -0.38
N GLY A 82 6.38 24.93 0.51
CA GLY A 82 7.51 25.68 1.01
C GLY A 82 8.63 24.70 1.35
N ARG A 83 9.84 24.99 0.87
CA ARG A 83 11.05 24.17 1.13
C ARG A 83 11.18 23.91 2.63
N ALA A 84 11.13 22.65 3.03
CA ALA A 84 11.34 22.25 4.42
C ALA A 84 12.79 22.54 4.82
N CYS A 85 12.97 23.32 5.89
CA CYS A 85 14.21 23.36 6.65
C CYS A 85 14.35 22.03 7.42
N PRO A 86 15.55 21.44 7.50
CA PRO A 86 15.72 20.14 8.15
C PRO A 86 15.66 20.27 9.67
N GLU A 87 14.68 19.61 10.28
CA GLU A 87 14.70 19.18 11.69
C GLU A 87 15.98 18.37 11.97
N PRO A 88 16.52 18.40 13.21
CA PRO A 88 17.71 17.64 13.55
C PRO A 88 17.39 16.13 13.41
N ARG A 89 17.95 15.52 12.37
CA ARG A 89 17.74 14.10 12.05
C ARG A 89 18.31 13.24 13.17
N GLY A 90 17.45 12.75 14.06
CA GLY A 90 17.70 11.50 14.75
C GLY A 90 18.01 10.42 13.71
N ALA A 91 18.92 9.50 14.04
CA ALA A 91 19.24 8.40 13.13
C ALA A 91 17.95 7.63 12.80
N TYR A 92 17.65 7.46 11.51
CA TYR A 92 16.52 6.65 11.09
C TYR A 92 16.76 5.20 11.52
N GLU A 93 15.74 4.60 12.14
CA GLU A 93 15.69 3.18 12.47
C GLU A 93 14.52 2.54 11.73
N THR A 94 14.77 1.40 11.09
CA THR A 94 13.76 0.65 10.36
C THR A 94 12.66 0.16 11.32
N PRO A 95 11.37 0.54 11.12
CA PRO A 95 10.30 0.18 12.03
C PRO A 95 10.05 -1.33 12.16
N ALA A 96 9.35 -1.73 13.21
CA ALA A 96 8.86 -3.10 13.36
C ALA A 96 7.78 -3.41 12.31
N LEU A 97 7.62 -4.70 11.98
CA LEU A 97 6.65 -5.15 10.97
C LEU A 97 5.21 -4.70 11.29
N ALA A 98 4.81 -4.74 12.56
CA ALA A 98 3.48 -4.31 12.99
C ALA A 98 3.22 -2.82 12.71
N ASP A 99 4.24 -1.97 12.85
CA ASP A 99 4.11 -0.53 12.58
C ASP A 99 4.04 -0.27 11.07
N LEU A 100 4.80 -1.03 10.27
CA LEU A 100 4.70 -1.00 8.81
C LEU A 100 3.31 -1.42 8.33
N GLN A 101 2.73 -2.49 8.91
CA GLN A 101 1.37 -2.93 8.60
C GLN A 101 0.33 -1.85 8.91
N ARG A 102 0.46 -1.17 10.05
CA ARG A 102 -0.42 -0.03 10.39
C ARG A 102 -0.31 1.10 9.38
N LEU A 103 0.91 1.44 8.93
CA LEU A 103 1.12 2.50 7.95
C LEU A 103 0.42 2.26 6.62
N VAL A 104 0.25 0.99 6.25
CA VAL A 104 -0.37 0.56 4.99
C VAL A 104 -1.91 0.57 5.10
N TRP A 105 -2.46 0.27 6.28
CA TRP A 105 -3.90 0.09 6.50
C TRP A 105 -4.73 1.39 6.50
N PHE A 106 -4.11 2.54 6.78
CA PHE A 106 -4.82 3.81 7.05
C PHE A 106 -4.69 4.85 5.94
N ARG A 107 -4.69 4.43 4.67
CA ARG A 107 -4.41 5.33 3.54
C ARG A 107 -5.59 5.43 2.58
N GLY A 108 -5.68 6.59 1.93
CA GLY A 108 -6.73 6.95 0.98
C GLY A 108 -6.14 7.30 -0.37
N GLY A 109 -5.27 6.43 -0.88
CA GLY A 109 -4.89 6.43 -2.28
C GLY A 109 -6.09 6.06 -3.16
N SER A 110 -5.88 6.00 -4.47
CA SER A 110 -6.93 5.57 -5.37
C SER A 110 -6.97 4.03 -5.51
N GLU A 111 -8.14 3.50 -5.89
CA GLU A 111 -8.33 2.11 -6.32
C GLU A 111 -8.51 1.99 -7.84
N ASN A 112 -7.99 2.94 -8.63
CA ASN A 112 -8.11 2.92 -10.09
C ASN A 112 -7.45 1.66 -10.69
N HIS A 113 -7.68 1.37 -11.97
CA HIS A 113 -6.96 0.28 -12.64
C HIS A 113 -5.46 0.57 -12.82
N VAL A 114 -5.07 1.85 -12.87
CA VAL A 114 -3.68 2.31 -13.00
C VAL A 114 -3.54 3.71 -12.40
N ASP A 115 -2.46 3.92 -11.65
CA ASP A 115 -2.10 5.22 -11.09
C ASP A 115 -0.62 5.51 -11.33
N GLN A 116 -0.31 6.80 -11.53
CA GLN A 116 1.08 7.25 -11.52
C GLN A 116 1.53 7.45 -10.08
N VAL A 117 2.45 6.61 -9.61
CA VAL A 117 2.89 6.60 -8.19
C VAL A 117 4.27 7.24 -7.98
N TRP A 118 5.00 7.47 -9.07
CA TRP A 118 6.27 8.21 -9.13
C TRP A 118 6.41 8.81 -10.55
N PRO A 119 7.22 9.87 -10.79
CA PRO A 119 7.43 10.39 -12.14
C PRO A 119 7.75 9.28 -13.15
N ASN A 120 6.88 9.15 -14.16
CA ASN A 120 6.92 8.12 -15.20
C ASN A 120 6.85 6.65 -14.74
N VAL A 121 6.49 6.37 -13.49
CA VAL A 121 6.22 5.01 -12.99
C VAL A 121 4.74 4.88 -12.66
N TYR A 122 4.10 3.91 -13.31
CA TYR A 122 2.69 3.60 -13.18
C TYR A 122 2.54 2.25 -12.50
N LEU A 123 1.63 2.17 -11.54
CA LEU A 123 1.30 0.94 -10.82
C LEU A 123 -0.16 0.59 -11.10
N GLY A 124 -0.45 -0.66 -11.45
CA GLY A 124 -1.82 -1.06 -11.76
C GLY A 124 -2.07 -2.55 -11.78
N ASP A 125 -3.24 -2.91 -12.27
CA ASP A 125 -3.80 -4.26 -12.21
C ASP A 125 -3.78 -4.98 -13.58
N ALA A 126 -4.27 -6.22 -13.58
CA ALA A 126 -4.35 -7.02 -14.79
C ALA A 126 -5.36 -6.50 -15.81
N TRP A 127 -6.33 -5.66 -15.40
CA TRP A 127 -7.26 -5.03 -16.32
C TRP A 127 -6.54 -3.96 -17.14
N ALA A 128 -5.79 -3.07 -16.49
CA ALA A 128 -4.96 -2.09 -17.16
C ALA A 128 -3.90 -2.75 -18.06
N ALA A 129 -3.28 -3.84 -17.61
CA ALA A 129 -2.31 -4.60 -18.39
C ALA A 129 -2.87 -5.16 -19.70
N ARG A 130 -4.16 -5.48 -19.75
CA ARG A 130 -4.85 -5.99 -20.95
C ARG A 130 -5.48 -4.88 -21.79
N ASN A 131 -5.42 -3.63 -21.34
CA ASN A 131 -5.98 -2.49 -22.07
C ASN A 131 -4.90 -1.77 -22.87
N LYS A 132 -4.60 -2.28 -24.07
CA LYS A 132 -3.59 -1.69 -24.97
C LYS A 132 -3.85 -0.22 -25.29
N THR A 133 -5.11 0.17 -25.46
CA THR A 133 -5.49 1.57 -25.73
C THR A 133 -5.09 2.48 -24.58
N ALA A 134 -5.30 2.05 -23.33
CA ALA A 134 -4.87 2.80 -22.15
C ALA A 134 -3.34 2.86 -22.04
N LEU A 135 -2.64 1.75 -22.31
CA LEU A 135 -1.17 1.73 -22.30
C LEU A 135 -0.59 2.68 -23.37
N GLN A 136 -1.18 2.71 -24.56
CA GLN A 136 -0.82 3.64 -25.63
C GLN A 136 -1.09 5.10 -25.25
N SER A 137 -2.25 5.42 -24.68
CA SER A 137 -2.60 6.80 -24.31
C SER A 137 -1.68 7.35 -23.21
N LEU A 138 -1.25 6.49 -22.28
CA LEU A 138 -0.25 6.82 -21.25
C LEU A 138 1.18 6.90 -21.81
N ASN A 139 1.40 6.44 -23.05
CA ASN A 139 2.70 6.30 -23.71
C ASN A 139 3.65 5.36 -22.94
N ILE A 140 3.13 4.24 -22.43
CA ILE A 140 3.94 3.22 -21.77
C ILE A 140 4.95 2.64 -22.76
N THR A 141 6.22 2.59 -22.35
CA THR A 141 7.33 2.03 -23.15
C THR A 141 7.90 0.76 -22.54
N HIS A 142 7.69 0.53 -21.25
CA HIS A 142 8.20 -0.63 -20.55
C HIS A 142 7.10 -1.22 -19.67
N ILE A 143 6.98 -2.55 -19.65
CA ILE A 143 6.04 -3.27 -18.78
C ILE A 143 6.82 -4.25 -17.91
N LEU A 144 6.62 -4.16 -16.59
CA LEU A 144 7.02 -5.17 -15.63
C LEU A 144 5.77 -5.91 -15.13
N ASN A 145 5.65 -7.19 -15.47
CA ASN A 145 4.59 -8.06 -14.97
C ASN A 145 5.09 -8.88 -13.78
N ALA A 146 4.64 -8.51 -12.57
CA ALA A 146 4.97 -9.20 -11.32
C ALA A 146 4.07 -10.42 -11.04
N ALA A 147 3.31 -10.87 -12.02
CA ALA A 147 2.41 -12.02 -11.96
C ALA A 147 2.41 -12.75 -13.30
N ASP A 148 3.59 -12.90 -13.91
CA ASP A 148 3.73 -13.57 -15.20
C ASP A 148 3.57 -15.08 -15.07
N GLY A 149 3.49 -15.75 -16.22
CA GLY A 149 3.48 -17.20 -16.32
C GLY A 149 2.13 -17.78 -16.75
N PRO A 150 2.14 -19.05 -17.22
CA PRO A 150 0.99 -19.68 -17.89
C PRO A 150 -0.23 -19.87 -16.98
N TYR A 151 -0.01 -19.94 -15.67
CA TYR A 151 -1.05 -20.10 -14.66
C TYR A 151 -1.43 -18.79 -13.97
N SER A 152 -0.94 -17.65 -14.47
CA SER A 152 -1.20 -16.33 -13.91
C SER A 152 -1.56 -15.32 -15.02
N ILE A 153 -1.07 -14.08 -14.96
CA ILE A 153 -1.33 -13.06 -15.97
C ILE A 153 -0.41 -13.30 -17.17
N ASN A 154 -0.77 -14.29 -17.98
CA ASN A 154 -0.02 -14.73 -19.16
C ASN A 154 -0.20 -13.78 -20.36
N THR A 155 0.24 -12.53 -20.23
CA THR A 155 0.33 -11.62 -21.37
C THR A 155 1.61 -11.91 -22.14
N GLY A 156 2.76 -11.88 -21.47
CA GLY A 156 4.07 -12.00 -22.11
C GLY A 156 4.36 -10.89 -23.13
N ALA A 157 5.59 -10.86 -23.64
CA ALA A 157 6.00 -9.86 -24.64
C ALA A 157 5.14 -9.92 -25.93
N LYS A 158 4.72 -11.13 -26.33
CA LYS A 158 3.93 -11.35 -27.57
C LYS A 158 2.58 -10.64 -27.54
N TYR A 159 1.96 -10.51 -26.37
CA TYR A 159 0.68 -9.82 -26.26
C TYR A 159 0.81 -8.35 -26.68
N TYR A 160 1.96 -7.72 -26.48
CA TYR A 160 2.20 -6.31 -26.77
C TYR A 160 2.94 -6.07 -28.10
N ASN A 161 3.01 -7.02 -29.03
CA ASN A 161 3.89 -6.90 -30.22
C ASN A 161 3.61 -5.69 -31.14
N ASP A 162 2.40 -5.15 -31.07
CA ASP A 162 1.90 -3.97 -31.78
C ASP A 162 2.27 -2.65 -31.07
N LEU A 163 2.70 -2.74 -29.83
CA LEU A 163 3.21 -1.65 -29.01
C LEU A 163 4.72 -1.83 -28.91
N GLN A 164 5.52 -0.82 -29.24
CA GLN A 164 6.97 -0.88 -29.06
C GLN A 164 7.33 -0.84 -27.56
N ILE A 165 7.05 -1.94 -26.87
CA ILE A 165 7.16 -2.10 -25.42
C ILE A 165 8.25 -3.12 -25.11
N GLU A 166 9.15 -2.73 -24.22
CA GLU A 166 10.06 -3.68 -23.58
C GLU A 166 9.35 -4.36 -22.42
N TYR A 167 9.41 -5.69 -22.38
CA TYR A 167 8.65 -6.50 -21.42
C TYR A 167 9.58 -7.26 -20.48
N TYR A 168 9.31 -7.18 -19.19
CA TYR A 168 9.96 -7.98 -18.17
C TYR A 168 8.92 -8.72 -17.32
N GLY A 169 8.95 -10.04 -17.37
CA GLY A 169 8.01 -10.92 -16.67
C GLY A 169 8.65 -11.60 -15.48
N ILE A 170 7.97 -11.59 -14.34
CA ILE A 170 8.35 -12.30 -13.12
C ILE A 170 7.19 -13.21 -12.72
N GLU A 171 7.45 -14.51 -12.68
CA GLU A 171 6.50 -15.52 -12.20
C GLU A 171 6.48 -15.54 -10.66
N ALA A 172 5.80 -14.55 -10.06
CA ALA A 172 5.66 -14.43 -8.61
C ALA A 172 4.26 -14.75 -8.09
N PHE A 173 4.20 -15.52 -7.00
CA PHE A 173 2.97 -15.85 -6.27
C PHE A 173 2.73 -14.83 -5.16
N ASP A 174 1.46 -14.46 -4.94
CA ASP A 174 1.09 -13.53 -3.86
C ASP A 174 0.95 -14.25 -2.52
N ASP A 175 2.04 -14.88 -2.09
CA ASP A 175 2.09 -15.70 -0.89
C ASP A 175 3.16 -15.16 0.05
N PRO A 176 2.89 -15.02 1.37
CA PRO A 176 3.90 -14.59 2.33
C PRO A 176 5.17 -15.46 2.40
N SER A 177 5.10 -16.71 1.95
CA SER A 177 6.24 -17.63 1.86
C SER A 177 7.05 -17.50 0.57
N PHE A 178 6.54 -16.77 -0.44
CA PHE A 178 7.25 -16.56 -1.69
C PHE A 178 8.41 -15.58 -1.50
N ASP A 179 9.61 -15.95 -1.92
CA ASP A 179 10.77 -15.07 -1.88
C ASP A 179 10.78 -14.13 -3.09
N LEU A 180 10.21 -12.95 -2.91
CA LEU A 180 10.20 -11.89 -3.93
C LEU A 180 11.52 -11.10 -3.92
N SER A 181 12.30 -11.19 -2.83
CA SER A 181 13.49 -10.38 -2.60
C SER A 181 14.59 -10.63 -3.63
N ILE A 182 14.67 -11.85 -4.16
CA ILE A 182 15.62 -12.22 -5.22
C ILE A 182 15.43 -11.39 -6.50
N PHE A 183 14.24 -10.81 -6.70
CA PHE A 183 13.92 -9.99 -7.87
C PHE A 183 14.05 -8.48 -7.62
N PHE A 184 14.29 -8.03 -6.39
CA PHE A 184 14.26 -6.61 -6.04
C PHE A 184 15.26 -5.78 -6.87
N TYR A 185 16.52 -6.22 -6.95
CA TYR A 185 17.53 -5.49 -7.70
C TYR A 185 17.30 -5.55 -9.21
N ASP A 186 16.90 -6.70 -9.76
CA ASP A 186 16.65 -6.83 -11.20
C ASP A 186 15.44 -6.00 -11.65
N ALA A 187 14.35 -6.04 -10.88
CA ALA A 187 13.17 -5.19 -11.12
C ALA A 187 13.52 -3.70 -10.99
N ALA A 188 14.24 -3.31 -9.93
CA ALA A 188 14.66 -1.93 -9.74
C ALA A 188 15.58 -1.44 -10.87
N ASN A 189 16.49 -2.29 -11.34
CA ASN A 189 17.37 -1.99 -12.47
C ASN A 189 16.60 -1.87 -13.78
N PHE A 190 15.60 -2.72 -14.02
CA PHE A 190 14.71 -2.60 -15.17
C PHE A 190 13.98 -1.25 -15.18
N ILE A 191 13.38 -0.88 -14.04
CA ILE A 191 12.68 0.41 -13.87
C ILE A 191 13.66 1.57 -14.06
N GLY A 192 14.81 1.56 -13.37
CA GLY A 192 15.82 2.63 -13.45
C GLY A 192 16.40 2.80 -14.86
N LYS A 193 16.71 1.71 -15.57
CA LYS A 193 17.17 1.77 -16.97
C LYS A 193 16.13 2.41 -17.88
N ALA A 194 14.88 2.02 -17.73
CA ALA A 194 13.78 2.60 -18.51
C ALA A 194 13.66 4.11 -18.27
N LEU A 195 13.69 4.56 -17.01
CA LEU A 195 13.58 5.97 -16.64
C LEU A 195 14.77 6.83 -17.10
N ASN A 196 15.94 6.23 -17.31
CA ASN A 196 17.11 6.91 -17.89
C ASN A 196 16.97 7.20 -19.39
N THR A 197 15.93 6.69 -20.06
CA THR A 197 15.62 7.02 -21.46
C THR A 197 14.74 8.27 -21.54
N SER A 198 14.92 9.08 -22.59
CA SER A 198 14.22 10.38 -22.73
C SER A 198 12.69 10.30 -22.78
N ARG A 199 12.13 9.11 -23.06
CA ARG A 199 10.68 8.83 -23.13
C ARG A 199 10.28 7.63 -22.28
N GLY A 200 11.12 7.25 -21.32
CA GLY A 200 10.89 6.11 -20.45
C GLY A 200 9.63 6.29 -19.61
N LYS A 201 8.68 5.36 -19.74
CA LYS A 201 7.49 5.25 -18.91
C LYS A 201 7.24 3.78 -18.61
N VAL A 202 7.26 3.45 -17.33
CA VAL A 202 7.21 2.08 -16.86
C VAL A 202 5.84 1.80 -16.25
N PHE A 203 5.20 0.74 -16.70
CA PHE A 203 4.01 0.20 -16.07
C PHE A 203 4.36 -1.09 -15.33
N VAL A 204 4.22 -1.07 -14.02
CA VAL A 204 4.45 -2.21 -13.14
C VAL A 204 3.09 -2.75 -12.69
N HIS A 205 2.80 -4.02 -12.92
CA HIS A 205 1.49 -4.58 -12.57
C HIS A 205 1.59 -5.98 -11.98
N CYS A 206 0.54 -6.39 -11.30
CA CYS A 206 0.30 -7.77 -10.93
C CYS A 206 -1.16 -8.12 -11.23
N ALA A 207 -1.82 -8.94 -10.40
CA ALA A 207 -3.25 -9.19 -10.54
C ALA A 207 -4.09 -7.95 -10.17
N MET A 208 -3.82 -7.35 -9.00
CA MET A 208 -4.59 -6.22 -8.44
C MET A 208 -3.81 -4.90 -8.37
N GLY A 209 -2.49 -4.93 -8.59
CA GLY A 209 -1.66 -3.74 -8.41
C GLY A 209 -1.45 -3.31 -6.95
N VAL A 210 -1.65 -4.21 -5.99
CA VAL A 210 -1.70 -3.90 -4.55
C VAL A 210 -0.52 -4.48 -3.77
N SER A 211 -0.09 -5.72 -4.06
CA SER A 211 0.90 -6.46 -3.26
C SER A 211 2.23 -6.71 -3.99
N ARG A 212 2.31 -7.70 -4.90
CA ARG A 212 3.55 -8.05 -5.64
C ARG A 212 4.18 -6.87 -6.38
N SER A 213 3.43 -6.23 -7.27
CA SER A 213 3.93 -5.10 -8.06
C SER A 213 4.25 -3.88 -7.21
N ALA A 214 3.43 -3.60 -6.18
CA ALA A 214 3.71 -2.54 -5.23
C ALA A 214 5.05 -2.78 -4.51
N SER A 215 5.32 -4.02 -4.09
CA SER A 215 6.58 -4.40 -3.44
C SER A 215 7.80 -4.12 -4.31
N LEU A 216 7.72 -4.43 -5.60
CA LEU A 216 8.82 -4.15 -6.55
C LEU A 216 9.02 -2.64 -6.79
N VAL A 217 7.94 -1.86 -6.84
CA VAL A 217 8.03 -0.39 -6.92
C VAL A 217 8.64 0.20 -5.65
N LEU A 218 8.25 -0.29 -4.47
CA LEU A 218 8.83 0.14 -3.19
C LEU A 218 10.33 -0.16 -3.14
N ALA A 219 10.74 -1.37 -3.52
CA ALA A 219 12.14 -1.76 -3.61
C ALA A 219 12.93 -0.84 -4.58
N PHE A 220 12.34 -0.52 -5.75
CA PHE A 220 12.92 0.45 -6.68
C PHE A 220 13.18 1.82 -6.03
N LEU A 221 12.18 2.38 -5.35
CA LEU A 221 12.33 3.69 -4.68
C LEU A 221 13.40 3.66 -3.59
N MET A 222 13.52 2.55 -2.85
CA MET A 222 14.54 2.40 -1.83
C MET A 222 15.95 2.30 -2.43
N ILE A 223 16.11 1.51 -3.51
CA ILE A 223 17.41 1.21 -4.14
C ILE A 223 17.90 2.38 -5.00
N HIS A 224 17.06 2.95 -5.87
CA HIS A 224 17.47 3.96 -6.86
C HIS A 224 17.18 5.40 -6.42
N GLU A 225 16.13 5.63 -5.63
CA GLU A 225 15.73 6.98 -5.18
C GLU A 225 16.17 7.28 -3.73
N ASN A 226 16.99 6.40 -3.14
CA ASN A 226 17.55 6.54 -1.80
C ASN A 226 16.49 6.77 -0.69
N MET A 227 15.30 6.21 -0.86
CA MET A 227 14.23 6.30 0.13
C MET A 227 14.41 5.28 1.27
N THR A 228 13.87 5.60 2.43
CA THR A 228 13.56 4.59 3.47
C THR A 228 12.31 3.81 3.08
N LEU A 229 12.09 2.63 3.66
CA LEU A 229 10.84 1.89 3.45
C LEU A 229 9.60 2.72 3.85
N VAL A 230 9.69 3.50 4.92
CA VAL A 230 8.58 4.37 5.37
C VAL A 230 8.28 5.44 4.33
N ASP A 231 9.30 6.07 3.75
CA ASP A 231 9.13 7.10 2.74
C ASP A 231 8.64 6.52 1.41
N ALA A 232 9.14 5.35 1.01
CA ALA A 232 8.65 4.64 -0.17
C ALA A 232 7.16 4.27 0.00
N LEU A 233 6.78 3.70 1.16
CA LEU A 233 5.39 3.41 1.49
C LEU A 233 4.56 4.69 1.41
N LYS A 234 4.99 5.79 2.05
CA LYS A 234 4.38 7.14 1.99
C LYS A 234 4.13 7.61 0.57
N THR A 235 5.17 7.59 -0.26
CA THR A 235 5.14 8.05 -1.64
C THR A 235 4.16 7.27 -2.50
N VAL A 236 4.20 5.93 -2.47
CA VAL A 236 3.30 5.12 -3.32
C VAL A 236 1.88 5.18 -2.77
N GLY A 237 1.72 5.00 -1.46
CA GLY A 237 0.42 4.94 -0.79
C GLY A 237 -0.37 6.24 -0.75
N SER A 238 0.22 7.38 -1.14
CA SER A 238 -0.53 8.64 -1.33
C SER A 238 -1.21 8.74 -2.70
N HIS A 239 -0.82 7.89 -3.66
CA HIS A 239 -1.33 7.89 -5.03
C HIS A 239 -2.23 6.68 -5.29
N ARG A 240 -1.88 5.53 -4.71
CA ARG A 240 -2.60 4.27 -4.89
C ARG A 240 -2.66 3.50 -3.59
N ASP A 241 -3.80 2.89 -3.29
CA ASP A 241 -3.90 1.97 -2.16
C ASP A 241 -3.09 0.70 -2.45
N ILE A 242 -2.07 0.50 -1.62
CA ILE A 242 -1.18 -0.65 -1.69
C ILE A 242 -1.25 -1.41 -0.38
N CYS A 243 -1.08 -2.72 -0.45
CA CYS A 243 -1.02 -3.60 0.71
C CYS A 243 -0.17 -4.82 0.37
N PRO A 244 1.16 -4.70 0.38
CA PRO A 244 2.05 -5.86 0.32
C PRO A 244 1.71 -6.83 1.44
N ASN A 245 1.73 -8.13 1.13
CA ASN A 245 1.52 -9.15 2.14
C ASN A 245 2.62 -9.11 3.23
N SER A 246 2.39 -9.76 4.37
CA SER A 246 3.30 -9.72 5.51
C SER A 246 4.71 -10.23 5.20
N GLY A 247 4.85 -11.24 4.33
CA GLY A 247 6.14 -11.76 3.88
C GLY A 247 6.92 -10.74 3.06
N PHE A 248 6.25 -10.09 2.10
CA PHE A 248 6.88 -9.05 1.29
C PHE A 248 7.24 -7.80 2.10
N LEU A 249 6.39 -7.39 3.05
CA LEU A 249 6.75 -6.32 3.98
C LEU A 249 7.97 -6.69 4.82
N SER A 250 8.10 -7.95 5.26
CA SER A 250 9.31 -8.42 5.95
C SER A 250 10.54 -8.36 5.05
N GLN A 251 10.44 -8.84 3.81
CA GLN A 251 11.55 -8.80 2.85
C GLN A 251 11.97 -7.36 2.51
N LEU A 252 11.01 -6.45 2.36
CA LEU A 252 11.28 -5.02 2.18
C LEU A 252 11.93 -4.39 3.43
N ARG A 253 11.53 -4.82 4.62
CA ARG A 253 12.14 -4.39 5.87
C ARG A 253 13.61 -4.83 5.95
N ASP A 254 13.91 -6.05 5.55
CA ASP A 254 15.29 -6.56 5.52
C ASP A 254 16.14 -5.80 4.50
N LEU A 255 15.57 -5.46 3.33
CA LEU A 255 16.21 -4.57 2.35
C LEU A 255 16.50 -3.19 2.96
N ASP A 256 15.55 -2.60 3.69
CA ASP A 256 15.71 -1.28 4.31
C ASP A 256 16.85 -1.26 5.34
N ILE A 257 16.90 -2.28 6.21
CA ILE A 257 17.99 -2.45 7.18
C ILE A 257 19.33 -2.48 6.46
N LYS A 258 19.47 -3.35 5.45
CA LYS A 258 20.69 -3.49 4.66
C LYS A 258 21.11 -2.17 4.01
N LEU A 259 20.19 -1.48 3.33
CA LEU A 259 20.49 -0.20 2.66
C LEU A 259 20.89 0.88 3.67
N ASN A 260 20.29 0.90 4.86
CA ASN A 260 20.65 1.84 5.92
C ASN A 260 22.05 1.57 6.49
N GLU A 261 22.46 0.31 6.61
CA GLU A 261 23.83 -0.07 6.97
C GLU A 261 24.82 0.37 5.88
N GLU A 262 24.53 0.10 4.61
CA GLU A 262 25.38 0.49 3.48
C GLU A 262 25.55 2.03 3.40
N ARG A 263 24.48 2.79 3.64
CA ARG A 263 24.48 4.27 3.64
C ARG A 263 25.31 4.87 4.78
N LYS A 264 25.44 4.18 5.92
CA LYS A 264 26.24 4.65 7.07
C LYS A 264 27.75 4.55 6.80
N GLY A 265 28.18 3.72 5.85
CA GLY A 265 29.58 3.54 5.47
C GLY A 265 30.47 2.96 6.59
N PRO A 266 31.75 2.63 6.31
CA PRO A 266 32.69 2.12 7.31
C PRO A 266 33.28 3.25 8.19
N GLN A 267 32.44 3.96 8.95
CA GLN A 267 32.88 4.99 9.90
C GLN A 267 32.25 4.81 11.28
N GLU A 268 32.60 3.75 12.00
CA GLU A 268 32.37 3.69 13.47
C GLU A 268 33.26 2.68 14.23
N SER A 269 34.45 2.33 13.70
CA SER A 269 35.39 1.42 14.38
C SER A 269 36.72 2.06 14.82
N VAL A 270 36.96 3.36 14.60
CA VAL A 270 38.27 4.00 14.87
C VAL A 270 38.24 5.04 16.00
N SER A 271 37.10 5.37 16.60
CA SER A 271 37.03 6.41 17.66
C SER A 271 37.08 5.89 19.11
N ARG A 272 37.43 4.61 19.34
CA ARG A 272 37.58 4.03 20.70
C ARG A 272 39.02 3.67 21.11
N ALA A 273 40.02 4.14 20.37
CA ALA A 273 41.42 4.02 20.77
C ALA A 273 42.14 5.38 20.63
N SER A 274 41.94 6.26 21.61
CA SER A 274 42.82 7.39 21.93
C SER A 274 42.56 7.84 23.35
#